data_AF-A0A8X6HC81-F1
#
_entry.id   AF-A0A8X6HC81-F1
#
_cell.length_a   1.000
_cell.length_b   1.000
_cell.length_c   1.000
_cell.angle_alpha   90.00
_cell.angle_beta   90.00
_cell.angle_gamma   90.00
#
_symmetry.space_group_name_H-M   'P 1'
#
loop_
_entity.id
_entity.type
_entity.pdbx_description
1 polymer ?
#
loop_
_entity_poly.entity_id
_entity_poly.type
_entity_poly.pdbx_seq_one_letter_code
_entity_poly.pdbx_strand_id
1 'polypeptide(L)'
;MILLGWHTQRVKTACIVNLAGYFSMKALEKGVIKIQENFVSVGFRDWKKAKESFKKHMEKEYHKECVLQATSFLKISAGKQLDIASQLDSQRTKEIAENRAAIEPIIRTILFCAEQELPLRGDHDSGALSLTRPEKKDGKFRALLRFRIESGDKNLEKHVLNSSKNVTYMSPIIQNEVIQTCSDIVTEKVIDRISNAECFSLLGDETMDVSGTEQLSLCIRYVDISDLQAPVIREDFVGLIPINDQSSENLANVILQRCDELNLDMTKCVGQGYDGAANMAGHLSGVQTRIRENYPKARYIHCASHRLNLTLSNVMSVPAIRNCLGVVSQVVNLFRNHSNANKIFQETIQEHAPDSKKKRLLRLCDTRFIERHDSIIVFLELFEYIVMALEEIAQRTWTISSTASTLHSASQKSEFLVSIVVCEKLFSLTLPLSIFLQNKSSDLVSVVKYTNEVLSSLRQMRETANDTFTEIFQVASKFSANLFDTELQAPRVKS
;
A
#
# COMPACT_ATOMS: atom_id res chain seq x y z
N MET A 1 66.28 22.66 -26.92
CA MET A 1 65.04 22.85 -26.15
C MET A 1 64.68 24.32 -25.87
N ILE A 2 65.64 25.22 -25.61
CA ILE A 2 65.37 26.63 -25.26
C ILE A 2 64.85 27.47 -26.45
N LEU A 3 65.37 27.24 -27.67
CA LEU A 3 64.96 27.96 -28.89
C LEU A 3 63.51 27.65 -29.34
N LEU A 4 63.05 26.41 -29.17
CA LEU A 4 61.66 26.02 -29.44
C LEU A 4 60.70 26.69 -28.45
N GLY A 5 61.03 26.73 -27.15
CA GLY A 5 60.23 27.42 -26.14
C GLY A 5 60.06 28.92 -26.43
N TRP A 6 61.13 29.60 -26.86
CA TRP A 6 61.10 31.02 -27.25
C TRP A 6 60.23 31.29 -28.49
N HIS A 7 60.32 30.43 -29.50
CA HIS A 7 59.54 30.59 -30.74
C HIS A 7 58.04 30.35 -30.50
N THR A 8 57.70 29.32 -29.72
CA THR A 8 56.30 29.01 -29.39
C THR A 8 55.66 30.10 -28.52
N GLN A 9 56.43 30.72 -27.64
CA GLN A 9 55.97 31.81 -26.79
C GLN A 9 55.75 33.11 -27.60
N ARG A 10 56.64 33.43 -28.54
CA ARG A 10 56.45 34.58 -29.47
C ARG A 10 55.22 34.42 -30.37
N VAL A 11 54.98 33.23 -30.91
CA VAL A 11 53.82 32.97 -31.78
C VAL A 11 52.52 33.08 -31.00
N LYS A 12 52.45 32.54 -29.78
CA LYS A 12 51.28 32.69 -28.90
C LYS A 12 51.01 34.15 -28.53
N THR A 13 52.05 34.89 -28.16
CA THR A 13 51.92 36.31 -27.82
C THR A 13 51.50 37.14 -29.03
N ALA A 14 52.03 36.86 -30.22
CA ALA A 14 51.65 37.54 -31.46
C ALA A 14 50.17 37.28 -31.85
N CYS A 15 49.70 36.03 -31.71
CA CYS A 15 48.29 35.70 -31.98
C CYS A 15 47.33 36.40 -31.01
N ILE A 16 47.66 36.45 -29.70
CA ILE A 16 46.85 37.14 -28.70
C ILE A 16 46.81 38.65 -28.98
N VAL A 17 47.94 39.26 -29.33
CA VAL A 17 48.03 40.69 -29.64
C VAL A 17 47.21 41.04 -30.88
N ASN A 18 47.28 40.23 -31.94
CA ASN A 18 46.51 40.45 -33.16
C ASN A 18 45.00 40.29 -32.93
N LEU A 19 44.57 39.28 -32.16
CA LEU A 19 43.15 39.14 -31.82
C LEU A 19 42.66 40.25 -30.89
N ALA A 20 43.44 40.62 -29.87
CA ALA A 20 43.09 41.72 -28.97
C ALA A 20 42.99 43.05 -29.73
N GLY A 21 43.84 43.27 -30.73
CA GLY A 21 43.72 44.41 -31.66
C GLY A 21 42.43 44.37 -32.47
N TYR A 22 42.04 43.21 -32.99
CA TYR A 22 40.77 43.03 -33.71
C TYR A 22 39.55 43.29 -32.82
N PHE A 23 39.52 42.78 -31.58
CA PHE A 23 38.44 43.07 -30.63
C PHE A 23 38.40 44.56 -30.22
N SER A 24 39.56 45.20 -30.11
CA SER A 24 39.66 46.64 -29.82
C SER A 24 39.09 47.49 -30.97
N MET A 25 39.33 47.11 -32.23
CA MET A 25 38.73 47.75 -33.40
C MET A 25 37.20 47.57 -33.45
N LYS A 26 36.69 46.37 -33.15
CA LYS A 26 35.24 46.16 -33.03
C LYS A 26 34.59 46.92 -31.89
N ALA A 27 35.30 47.09 -30.76
CA ALA A 27 34.82 47.89 -29.63
C ALA A 27 34.73 49.39 -29.98
N LEU A 28 35.64 49.88 -30.82
CA LEU A 28 35.58 51.22 -31.41
C LEU A 28 34.37 51.38 -32.35
N GLU A 29 34.13 50.41 -33.24
CA GLU A 29 32.96 50.41 -34.16
C GLU A 29 31.62 50.40 -33.41
N LYS A 30 31.55 49.73 -32.26
CA LYS A 30 30.36 49.66 -31.40
C LYS A 30 30.19 50.85 -30.44
N GLY A 31 31.08 51.85 -30.49
CA GLY A 31 31.01 53.05 -29.65
C GLY A 31 31.36 52.82 -28.18
N VAL A 32 31.93 51.66 -27.83
CA VAL A 32 32.40 51.34 -26.47
C VAL A 32 33.67 52.13 -26.15
N ILE A 33 34.52 52.35 -27.16
CA ILE A 33 35.66 53.25 -27.10
C ILE A 33 35.24 54.57 -27.78
N LYS A 34 35.26 55.68 -27.04
CA LYS A 34 34.74 56.97 -27.52
C LYS A 34 35.75 57.85 -28.29
N ILE A 35 37.03 57.46 -28.35
CA ILE A 35 38.11 58.26 -28.93
C ILE A 35 39.03 57.37 -29.79
N GLN A 36 39.51 57.90 -30.91
CA GLN A 36 40.59 57.29 -31.69
C GLN A 36 41.87 57.25 -30.85
N GLU A 37 42.12 56.12 -30.18
CA GLU A 37 43.27 55.97 -29.30
C GLU A 37 44.52 55.46 -30.02
N ASN A 38 45.68 55.93 -29.56
CA ASN A 38 46.97 55.35 -29.92
C ASN A 38 46.98 53.85 -29.62
N PHE A 39 47.56 53.06 -30.52
CA PHE A 39 47.62 51.58 -30.47
C PHE A 39 46.31 50.83 -30.80
N VAL A 40 45.21 51.55 -31.06
CA VAL A 40 43.95 50.96 -31.54
C VAL A 40 43.66 51.40 -32.97
N SER A 41 43.47 52.69 -33.22
CA SER A 41 43.14 53.24 -34.54
C SER A 41 44.17 54.24 -35.08
N VAL A 42 45.08 54.74 -34.22
CA VAL A 42 46.11 55.71 -34.60
C VAL A 42 47.50 55.15 -34.30
N GLY A 43 48.39 55.27 -35.29
CA GLY A 43 49.79 54.86 -35.16
C GLY A 43 50.56 55.71 -34.15
N PHE A 44 51.30 55.05 -33.25
CA PHE A 44 52.11 55.72 -32.24
C PHE A 44 53.43 56.23 -32.79
N ARG A 45 53.76 57.50 -32.53
CA ARG A 45 54.95 58.19 -33.10
C ARG A 45 56.01 58.57 -32.07
N ASP A 46 55.69 58.61 -30.78
CA ASP A 46 56.62 59.03 -29.71
C ASP A 46 57.35 57.85 -29.06
N TRP A 47 58.27 57.25 -29.83
CA TRP A 47 59.00 56.05 -29.40
C TRP A 47 59.88 56.26 -28.15
N LYS A 48 60.23 57.51 -27.80
CA LYS A 48 61.01 57.82 -26.58
C LYS A 48 60.21 57.55 -25.31
N LYS A 49 58.87 57.64 -25.35
CA LYS A 49 57.95 57.37 -24.22
C LYS A 49 57.16 56.07 -24.39
N ALA A 50 57.59 55.17 -25.27
CA ALA A 50 56.86 53.96 -25.63
C ALA A 50 56.53 53.07 -24.42
N LYS A 51 57.50 52.80 -23.54
CA LYS A 51 57.31 51.90 -22.38
C LYS A 51 56.23 52.39 -21.43
N GLU A 52 56.20 53.69 -21.13
CA GLU A 52 55.19 54.29 -20.26
C GLU A 52 53.81 54.28 -20.92
N SER A 53 53.76 54.58 -22.22
CA SER A 53 52.52 54.59 -23.02
C SER A 53 51.93 53.18 -23.18
N PHE A 54 52.77 52.15 -23.34
CA PHE A 54 52.34 50.75 -23.35
C PHE A 54 51.77 50.33 -22.01
N LYS A 55 52.42 50.70 -20.90
CA LYS A 55 51.92 50.39 -19.56
C LYS A 55 50.56 51.02 -19.32
N LYS A 56 50.41 52.31 -19.66
CA LYS A 56 49.13 53.03 -19.59
C LYS A 56 48.05 52.41 -20.49
N HIS A 57 48.40 51.92 -21.68
CA HIS A 57 47.46 51.23 -22.58
C HIS A 57 47.02 49.86 -22.02
N MET A 58 47.96 49.06 -21.50
CA MET A 58 47.65 47.76 -20.89
C MET A 58 46.75 47.85 -19.66
N GLU A 59 46.82 48.98 -18.93
CA GLU A 59 46.00 49.21 -17.74
C GLU A 59 44.56 49.67 -18.08
N LYS A 60 44.27 50.04 -19.33
CA LYS A 60 42.93 50.46 -19.75
C LYS A 60 41.94 49.29 -19.70
N GLU A 61 40.74 49.57 -19.21
CA GLU A 61 39.72 48.53 -18.97
C GLU A 61 39.30 47.82 -20.25
N TYR A 62 39.07 48.57 -21.33
CA TYR A 62 38.74 47.96 -22.64
C TYR A 62 39.85 47.03 -23.14
N HIS A 63 41.12 47.35 -22.88
CA HIS A 63 42.24 46.52 -23.32
C HIS A 63 42.24 45.20 -22.56
N LYS A 64 42.03 45.23 -21.24
CA LYS A 64 41.89 44.02 -20.42
C LYS A 64 40.72 43.16 -20.88
N GLU A 65 39.57 43.76 -21.16
CA GLU A 65 38.40 43.06 -21.69
C GLU A 65 38.66 42.43 -23.06
N CYS A 66 39.29 43.17 -23.98
CA CYS A 66 39.63 42.66 -25.32
C CYS A 66 40.68 41.53 -25.24
N VAL A 67 41.65 41.61 -24.34
CA VAL A 67 42.62 40.54 -24.07
C VAL A 67 41.92 39.32 -23.47
N LEU A 68 40.96 39.49 -22.57
CA LEU A 68 40.14 38.40 -22.03
C LEU A 68 39.28 37.74 -23.11
N GLN A 69 38.68 38.53 -24.00
CA GLN A 69 37.91 38.02 -25.15
C GLN A 69 38.80 37.24 -26.12
N ALA A 70 39.96 37.79 -26.49
CA ALA A 70 40.95 37.12 -27.34
C ALA A 70 41.44 35.80 -26.72
N THR A 71 41.71 35.82 -25.42
CA THR A 71 42.15 34.62 -24.69
C THR A 71 41.05 33.57 -24.62
N SER A 72 39.80 33.97 -24.39
CA SER A 72 38.64 33.07 -24.34
C SER A 72 38.35 32.46 -25.71
N PHE A 73 38.38 33.26 -26.76
CA PHE A 73 38.23 32.78 -28.14
C PHE A 73 39.29 31.74 -28.51
N LEU A 74 40.56 31.99 -28.16
CA LEU A 74 41.65 31.05 -28.43
C LEU A 74 41.49 29.74 -27.64
N LYS A 75 40.98 29.80 -26.40
CA LYS A 75 40.67 28.60 -25.61
C LYS A 75 39.54 27.78 -26.25
N ILE A 76 38.51 28.45 -26.77
CA ILE A 76 37.38 27.81 -27.47
C ILE A 76 37.84 27.20 -28.79
N SER A 77 38.54 27.95 -29.62
CA SER A 77 39.07 27.50 -30.91
C SER A 77 40.07 26.35 -30.77
N ALA A 78 40.83 26.30 -29.68
CA ALA A 78 41.75 25.19 -29.38
C ALA A 78 41.09 23.99 -28.69
N GLY A 79 39.76 23.99 -28.51
CA GLY A 79 39.01 22.92 -27.84
C GLY A 79 39.29 22.77 -26.35
N LYS A 80 39.92 23.76 -25.71
CA LYS A 80 40.29 23.73 -24.28
C LYS A 80 39.18 24.23 -23.36
N GLN A 81 38.17 24.87 -23.91
CA GLN A 81 37.02 25.43 -23.20
C GLN A 81 35.82 25.43 -24.15
N LEU A 82 34.64 25.04 -23.69
CA LEU A 82 33.41 25.16 -24.50
C LEU A 82 32.95 26.62 -24.60
N ASP A 83 32.17 26.98 -25.61
CA ASP A 83 31.53 28.29 -25.64
C ASP A 83 30.48 28.43 -24.50
N ILE A 84 30.07 29.66 -24.21
CA ILE A 84 29.20 29.95 -23.06
C ILE A 84 27.84 29.27 -23.18
N ALA A 85 27.26 29.17 -24.39
CA ALA A 85 25.97 28.52 -24.57
C ALA A 85 26.07 27.02 -24.30
N SER A 86 27.12 26.38 -24.82
CA SER A 86 27.43 24.97 -24.53
C SER A 86 27.74 24.72 -23.06
N GLN A 87 28.44 25.65 -22.38
CA GLN A 87 28.68 25.55 -20.94
C GLN A 87 27.39 25.64 -20.13
N LEU A 88 26.52 26.61 -20.44
CA LEU A 88 25.22 26.75 -19.78
C LEU A 88 24.34 25.51 -19.97
N ASP A 89 24.31 24.95 -21.18
CA ASP A 89 23.57 23.73 -21.48
C ASP A 89 24.14 22.50 -20.74
N SER A 90 25.47 22.37 -20.72
CA SER A 90 26.15 21.30 -19.99
C SER A 90 25.94 21.41 -18.47
N GLN A 91 25.95 22.62 -17.92
CA GLN A 91 25.74 22.87 -16.51
C GLN A 91 24.29 22.57 -16.12
N ARG A 92 23.32 23.01 -16.94
CA ARG A 92 21.90 22.70 -16.75
C ARG A 92 21.66 21.19 -16.77
N THR A 93 22.26 20.48 -17.72
CA THR A 93 22.17 19.02 -17.80
C THR A 93 22.72 18.34 -16.55
N LYS A 94 23.87 18.81 -16.06
CA LYS A 94 24.48 18.32 -14.83
C LYS A 94 23.61 18.58 -13.60
N GLU A 95 23.02 19.77 -13.50
CA GLU A 95 22.12 20.14 -12.41
C GLU A 95 20.84 19.28 -12.40
N ILE A 96 20.25 19.01 -13.57
CA ILE A 96 19.11 18.08 -13.69
C ILE A 96 19.50 16.69 -13.21
N ALA A 97 20.66 16.19 -13.60
CA ALA A 97 21.15 14.87 -13.19
C ALA A 97 21.39 14.81 -11.66
N GLU A 98 22.02 15.84 -11.07
CA GLU A 98 22.23 15.95 -9.63
C GLU A 98 20.90 16.00 -8.85
N ASN A 99 19.93 16.79 -9.33
CA ASN A 99 18.62 16.90 -8.70
C ASN A 99 17.83 15.59 -8.77
N ARG A 100 17.87 14.88 -9.90
CA ARG A 100 17.24 13.56 -10.04
C ARG A 100 17.88 12.54 -9.10
N ALA A 101 19.22 12.51 -9.04
CA ALA A 101 19.95 11.62 -8.16
C ALA A 101 19.69 11.90 -6.67
N ALA A 102 19.36 13.14 -6.32
CA ALA A 102 18.97 13.54 -4.96
C ALA A 102 17.52 13.15 -4.59
N ILE A 103 16.59 13.25 -5.53
CA ILE A 103 15.16 12.96 -5.31
C ILE A 103 14.85 11.46 -5.40
N GLU A 104 15.55 10.72 -6.25
CA GLU A 104 15.39 9.26 -6.39
C GLU A 104 15.36 8.50 -5.06
N PRO A 105 16.31 8.69 -4.12
CA PRO A 105 16.28 7.98 -2.84
C PRO A 105 15.06 8.33 -1.99
N ILE A 106 14.54 9.56 -2.07
CA ILE A 106 13.32 9.99 -1.38
C ILE A 106 12.11 9.22 -1.92
N ILE A 107 11.94 9.19 -3.26
CA ILE A 107 10.86 8.44 -3.91
C ILE A 107 10.96 6.95 -3.58
N ARG A 108 12.16 6.36 -3.66
CA ARG A 108 12.39 4.95 -3.32
C ARG A 108 12.04 4.63 -1.87
N THR A 109 12.29 5.53 -0.93
CA THR A 109 11.88 5.33 0.46
C THR A 109 10.36 5.40 0.62
N ILE A 110 9.68 6.29 -0.10
CA ILE A 110 8.20 6.33 -0.11
C ILE A 110 7.63 5.03 -0.66
N LEU A 111 8.16 4.56 -1.81
CA LEU A 111 7.76 3.30 -2.41
C LEU A 111 8.02 2.11 -1.48
N PHE A 112 9.18 2.06 -0.84
CA PHE A 112 9.48 1.03 0.15
C PHE A 112 8.47 1.03 1.30
N CYS A 113 8.13 2.21 1.83
CA CYS A 113 7.10 2.30 2.86
C CYS A 113 5.74 1.79 2.34
N ALA A 114 5.36 2.12 1.11
CA ALA A 114 4.10 1.66 0.51
C ALA A 114 4.09 0.14 0.32
N GLU A 115 5.14 -0.45 -0.24
CA GLU A 115 5.27 -1.90 -0.48
C GLU A 115 5.27 -2.72 0.80
N GLN A 116 5.77 -2.15 1.89
CA GLN A 116 5.89 -2.80 3.19
C GLN A 116 4.75 -2.42 4.16
N GLU A 117 3.74 -1.69 3.69
CA GLU A 117 2.60 -1.21 4.51
C GLU A 117 3.05 -0.41 5.75
N LEU A 118 4.13 0.36 5.62
CA LEU A 118 4.70 1.15 6.70
C LEU A 118 4.15 2.58 6.67
N PRO A 119 3.64 3.10 7.80
CA PRO A 119 3.28 4.51 7.89
C PRO A 119 4.53 5.37 7.68
N LEU A 120 4.42 6.38 6.83
CA LEU A 120 5.51 7.34 6.61
C LEU A 120 5.72 8.23 7.84
N ARG A 121 4.61 8.67 8.44
CA ARG A 121 4.58 9.65 9.52
C ARG A 121 4.65 9.02 10.92
N GLY A 122 5.18 9.78 11.87
CA GLY A 122 5.21 9.54 13.31
C GLY A 122 5.02 10.86 14.08
N ASP A 123 5.39 10.89 15.35
CA ASP A 123 5.04 12.00 16.24
C ASP A 123 5.78 13.31 15.92
N HIS A 124 6.94 13.24 15.25
CA HIS A 124 7.83 14.40 15.02
C HIS A 124 8.41 14.42 13.58
N ASP A 125 7.61 14.82 12.59
CA ASP A 125 8.04 14.84 11.17
C ASP A 125 8.27 16.22 10.55
N SER A 126 8.17 17.29 11.33
CA SER A 126 8.37 18.65 10.86
C SER A 126 9.83 19.08 10.91
N GLY A 127 10.19 20.02 10.02
CA GLY A 127 11.50 20.66 10.02
C GLY A 127 12.61 19.88 9.28
N ALA A 128 13.82 20.43 9.37
CA ALA A 128 14.99 19.89 8.69
C ALA A 128 15.32 18.46 9.18
N LEU A 129 15.83 17.62 8.28
CA LEU A 129 16.30 16.29 8.63
C LEU A 129 17.65 16.41 9.36
N SER A 130 17.70 16.06 10.64
CA SER A 130 18.98 15.84 11.31
C SER A 130 19.61 14.56 10.76
N LEU A 131 20.93 14.59 10.52
CA LEU A 131 21.69 13.40 10.14
C LEU A 131 21.98 12.48 11.34
N THR A 132 22.01 13.04 12.55
CA THR A 132 22.13 12.26 13.79
C THR A 132 20.77 11.71 14.21
N ARG A 133 20.80 10.61 14.97
CA ARG A 133 19.58 10.05 15.56
C ARG A 133 18.95 11.06 16.52
N PRO A 134 17.66 11.40 16.35
CA PRO A 134 16.98 12.31 17.26
C PRO A 134 16.74 11.67 18.62
N GLU A 135 16.70 12.49 19.69
CA GLU A 135 16.36 12.02 21.05
C GLU A 135 14.95 11.44 21.14
N LYS A 136 14.01 12.01 20.37
CA LYS A 136 12.65 11.51 20.18
C LYS A 136 12.52 10.82 18.83
N LYS A 137 11.79 9.71 18.79
CA LYS A 137 11.51 8.99 17.53
C LYS A 137 10.72 9.89 16.57
N ASP A 138 11.21 10.04 15.34
CA ASP A 138 10.47 10.61 14.22
C ASP A 138 9.86 9.51 13.35
N GLY A 139 9.12 9.88 12.30
CA GLY A 139 8.43 8.96 11.41
C GLY A 139 9.38 8.01 10.67
N LYS A 140 8.84 6.85 10.26
CA LYS A 140 9.63 5.78 9.60
C LYS A 140 10.31 6.28 8.34
N PHE A 141 9.67 7.17 7.59
CA PHE A 141 10.25 7.77 6.39
C PHE A 141 11.57 8.49 6.69
N ARG A 142 11.61 9.36 7.70
CA ARG A 142 12.82 10.11 8.08
C ARG A 142 13.91 9.22 8.66
N ALA A 143 13.52 8.22 9.44
CA ALA A 143 14.44 7.21 9.96
C ALA A 143 15.11 6.41 8.83
N LEU A 144 14.35 6.01 7.81
CA LEU A 144 14.87 5.30 6.65
C LEU A 144 15.78 6.16 5.77
N LEU A 145 15.49 7.45 5.61
CA LEU A 145 16.39 8.38 4.91
C LEU A 145 17.74 8.50 5.63
N ARG A 146 17.75 8.63 6.96
CA ARG A 146 19.00 8.59 7.74
C ARG A 146 19.73 7.27 7.57
N PHE A 147 19.02 6.15 7.65
CA PHE A 147 19.61 4.83 7.47
C PHE A 147 20.27 4.67 6.08
N ARG A 148 19.65 5.21 5.02
CA ARG A 148 20.26 5.26 3.68
C ARG A 148 21.56 6.07 3.65
N ILE A 149 21.57 7.24 4.29
CA ILE A 149 22.77 8.08 4.40
C ILE A 149 23.88 7.36 5.17
N GLU A 150 23.55 6.76 6.33
CA GLU A 150 24.46 5.94 7.13
C GLU A 150 25.01 4.76 6.31
N SER A 151 24.21 4.22 5.39
CA SER A 151 24.60 3.12 4.49
C SER A 151 25.38 3.58 3.24
N GLY A 152 25.70 4.87 3.12
CA GLY A 152 26.59 5.40 2.08
C GLY A 152 25.91 6.16 0.93
N ASP A 153 24.64 6.54 1.05
CA ASP A 153 23.95 7.35 0.03
C ASP A 153 24.45 8.82 0.01
N LYS A 154 25.53 9.06 -0.74
CA LYS A 154 26.18 10.37 -0.85
C LYS A 154 25.34 11.42 -1.56
N ASN A 155 24.46 11.02 -2.48
CA ASN A 155 23.59 11.95 -3.19
C ASN A 155 22.53 12.52 -2.24
N LEU A 156 21.89 11.65 -1.45
CA LEU A 156 20.95 12.06 -0.41
C LEU A 156 21.65 12.87 0.69
N GLU A 157 22.84 12.47 1.13
CA GLU A 157 23.64 13.20 2.12
C GLU A 157 23.92 14.64 1.65
N LYS A 158 24.43 14.79 0.41
CA LYS A 158 24.70 16.10 -0.21
C LYS A 158 23.42 16.93 -0.32
N HIS A 159 22.30 16.32 -0.69
CA HIS A 159 21.01 17.00 -0.81
C HIS A 159 20.52 17.53 0.53
N VAL A 160 20.55 16.70 1.58
CA VAL A 160 20.08 17.08 2.92
C VAL A 160 20.94 18.19 3.53
N LEU A 161 22.26 18.15 3.31
CA LEU A 161 23.19 19.16 3.84
C LEU A 161 23.13 20.51 3.11
N ASN A 162 22.91 20.50 1.80
CA ASN A 162 23.01 21.70 0.97
C ASN A 162 21.64 22.33 0.62
N SER A 163 20.54 21.61 0.81
CA SER A 163 19.22 22.13 0.48
C SER A 163 18.75 23.16 1.47
N SER A 164 18.22 24.27 0.95
CA SER A 164 17.40 25.17 1.76
C SER A 164 16.13 24.45 2.23
N LYS A 165 15.54 24.88 3.35
CA LYS A 165 14.37 24.22 3.96
C LYS A 165 13.20 24.02 2.97
N ASN A 166 13.10 24.87 1.96
CA ASN A 166 12.00 24.89 0.99
C ASN A 166 12.17 23.89 -0.18
N VAL A 167 13.34 23.25 -0.33
CA VAL A 167 13.66 22.39 -1.49
C VAL A 167 14.08 20.98 -1.06
N THR A 168 13.63 20.56 0.11
CA THR A 168 14.02 19.26 0.68
C THR A 168 13.28 18.08 0.04
N TYR A 169 12.09 18.29 -0.53
CA TYR A 169 11.19 17.24 -1.05
C TYR A 169 10.78 16.18 -0.01
N MET A 170 10.99 16.47 1.28
CA MET A 170 10.68 15.57 2.38
C MET A 170 9.37 15.93 3.10
N SER A 171 8.69 16.99 2.67
CA SER A 171 7.50 17.49 3.35
C SER A 171 6.33 16.52 3.21
N PRO A 172 5.36 16.53 4.14
CA PRO A 172 4.19 15.67 4.05
C PRO A 172 3.33 15.92 2.79
N ILE A 173 3.39 17.14 2.24
CA ILE A 173 2.69 17.51 1.00
C ILE A 173 3.36 16.81 -0.20
N ILE A 174 4.69 16.93 -0.32
CA ILE A 174 5.44 16.27 -1.40
C ILE A 174 5.34 14.74 -1.30
N GLN A 175 5.35 14.18 -0.08
CA GLN A 175 5.12 12.75 0.11
C GLN A 175 3.78 12.33 -0.50
N ASN A 176 2.70 13.08 -0.26
CA ASN A 176 1.39 12.80 -0.82
C ASN A 176 1.35 13.00 -2.35
N GLU A 177 2.02 14.02 -2.89
CA GLU A 177 2.14 14.22 -4.35
C GLU A 177 2.87 13.05 -5.04
N VAL A 178 3.96 12.56 -4.43
CA VAL A 178 4.68 11.38 -4.94
C VAL A 178 3.80 10.13 -4.87
N ILE A 179 3.09 9.91 -3.76
CA ILE A 179 2.15 8.79 -3.62
C ILE A 179 1.06 8.88 -4.69
N GLN A 180 0.47 10.06 -4.91
CA GLN A 180 -0.56 10.27 -5.92
C GLN A 180 -0.01 9.98 -7.32
N THR A 181 1.16 10.52 -7.67
CA THR A 181 1.80 10.26 -8.96
C THR A 181 2.06 8.77 -9.18
N CYS A 182 2.53 8.06 -8.15
CA CYS A 182 2.72 6.61 -8.23
C CYS A 182 1.40 5.87 -8.43
N SER A 183 0.35 6.29 -7.72
CA SER A 183 -1.01 5.75 -7.87
C SER A 183 -1.53 5.96 -9.29
N ASP A 184 -1.34 7.14 -9.87
CA ASP A 184 -1.80 7.48 -11.22
C ASP A 184 -1.09 6.59 -12.26
N ILE A 185 0.24 6.43 -12.16
CA ILE A 185 1.03 5.56 -13.06
C ILE A 185 0.59 4.09 -12.94
N VAL A 186 0.33 3.61 -11.71
CA VAL A 186 -0.15 2.24 -11.51
C VAL A 186 -1.55 2.07 -12.10
N THR A 187 -2.42 3.04 -11.88
CA THR A 187 -3.79 3.05 -12.39
C THR A 187 -3.79 3.05 -13.92
N GLU A 188 -3.02 3.94 -14.56
CA GLU A 188 -2.86 4.00 -16.02
C GLU A 188 -2.46 2.63 -16.59
N LYS A 189 -1.45 1.97 -16.01
CA LYS A 189 -1.03 0.62 -16.42
C LYS A 189 -2.09 -0.47 -16.21
N VAL A 190 -2.95 -0.31 -15.22
CA VAL A 190 -4.10 -1.23 -15.00
C VAL A 190 -5.15 -0.98 -16.07
N ILE A 191 -5.51 0.28 -16.33
CA ILE A 191 -6.48 0.68 -17.34
C ILE A 191 -6.03 0.28 -18.74
N ASP A 192 -4.76 0.44 -19.09
CA ASP A 192 -4.21 -0.02 -20.37
C ASP A 192 -4.44 -1.52 -20.57
N ARG A 193 -4.18 -2.32 -19.53
CA ARG A 193 -4.39 -3.78 -19.57
C ARG A 193 -5.87 -4.14 -19.72
N ILE A 194 -6.75 -3.45 -19.00
CA ILE A 194 -8.21 -3.66 -19.11
C ILE A 194 -8.71 -3.24 -20.49
N SER A 195 -8.22 -2.14 -21.04
CA SER A 195 -8.64 -1.60 -22.34
C SER A 195 -8.25 -2.53 -23.49
N ASN A 196 -7.09 -3.18 -23.36
CA ASN A 196 -6.62 -4.22 -24.28
C ASN A 196 -7.38 -5.55 -24.15
N ALA A 197 -8.11 -5.77 -23.06
CA ALA A 197 -8.97 -6.93 -22.92
C ALA A 197 -10.22 -6.80 -23.81
N GLU A 198 -10.72 -7.95 -24.28
CA GLU A 198 -11.95 -8.00 -25.08
C GLU A 198 -13.19 -7.69 -24.24
N CYS A 199 -13.19 -8.12 -22.98
CA CYS A 199 -14.27 -7.91 -22.03
C CYS A 199 -13.76 -7.88 -20.59
N PHE A 200 -14.55 -7.25 -19.71
CA PHE A 200 -14.28 -7.22 -18.28
C PHE A 200 -15.57 -7.35 -17.46
N SER A 201 -15.41 -7.56 -16.16
CA SER A 201 -16.50 -7.56 -15.18
C SER A 201 -16.17 -6.63 -14.02
N LEU A 202 -17.19 -5.95 -13.50
CA LEU A 202 -17.09 -5.14 -12.30
C LEU A 202 -17.22 -6.02 -11.06
N LEU A 203 -16.44 -5.75 -10.02
CA LEU A 203 -16.58 -6.33 -8.70
C LEU A 203 -16.63 -5.18 -7.70
N GLY A 204 -17.67 -5.15 -6.86
CA GLY A 204 -17.88 -4.09 -5.88
C GLY A 204 -18.19 -4.65 -4.50
N ASP A 205 -17.59 -4.05 -3.48
CA ASP A 205 -17.88 -4.36 -2.06
C ASP A 205 -17.89 -3.08 -1.24
N GLU A 206 -18.84 -2.97 -0.30
CA GLU A 206 -18.97 -1.81 0.58
C GLU A 206 -18.13 -2.00 1.84
N THR A 207 -17.42 -0.96 2.26
CA THR A 207 -16.61 -0.95 3.47
C THR A 207 -16.64 0.42 4.13
N MET A 208 -16.56 0.45 5.46
CA MET A 208 -16.47 1.68 6.23
C MET A 208 -15.01 1.96 6.62
N ASP A 209 -14.56 3.20 6.48
CA ASP A 209 -13.22 3.62 6.90
C ASP A 209 -13.15 3.96 8.41
N VAL A 210 -11.95 4.29 8.89
CA VAL A 210 -11.71 4.60 10.31
C VAL A 210 -12.41 5.87 10.82
N SER A 211 -12.85 6.74 9.90
CA SER A 211 -13.62 7.94 10.22
C SER A 211 -15.13 7.68 10.26
N GLY A 212 -15.57 6.47 9.90
CA GLY A 212 -16.98 6.11 9.79
C GLY A 212 -17.58 6.46 8.43
N THR A 213 -16.76 6.80 7.43
CA THR A 213 -17.23 7.10 6.08
C THR A 213 -17.34 5.80 5.27
N GLU A 214 -18.50 5.58 4.66
CA GLU A 214 -18.75 4.45 3.76
C GLU A 214 -18.01 4.63 2.44
N GLN A 215 -17.44 3.56 1.91
CA GLN A 215 -16.65 3.53 0.69
C GLN A 215 -16.97 2.29 -0.13
N LEU A 216 -17.06 2.45 -1.45
CA LEU A 216 -17.17 1.35 -2.39
C LEU A 216 -15.78 0.96 -2.88
N SER A 217 -15.34 -0.25 -2.57
CA SER A 217 -14.16 -0.84 -3.21
C SER A 217 -14.56 -1.33 -4.59
N LEU A 218 -13.90 -0.80 -5.62
CA LEU A 218 -14.11 -1.22 -7.00
C LEU A 218 -12.89 -2.00 -7.51
N CYS A 219 -13.14 -3.21 -7.98
CA CYS A 219 -12.16 -4.07 -8.65
C CYS A 219 -12.68 -4.46 -10.04
N ILE A 220 -11.76 -4.70 -10.96
CA ILE A 220 -12.10 -5.12 -12.33
C ILE A 220 -11.46 -6.48 -12.61
N ARG A 221 -12.30 -7.43 -13.03
CA ARG A 221 -11.90 -8.77 -13.43
C ARG A 221 -11.87 -8.87 -14.95
N TYR A 222 -10.75 -9.30 -15.51
CA TYR A 222 -10.55 -9.41 -16.95
C TYR A 222 -9.52 -10.49 -17.29
N VAL A 223 -9.46 -10.90 -18.56
CA VAL A 223 -8.45 -11.83 -19.05
C VAL A 223 -7.35 -11.02 -19.72
N ASP A 224 -6.16 -11.06 -19.14
CA ASP A 224 -4.96 -10.48 -19.71
C ASP A 224 -4.41 -11.41 -20.79
N ILE A 225 -4.56 -10.99 -22.04
CA ILE A 225 -4.12 -11.71 -23.25
C ILE A 225 -2.82 -11.12 -23.83
N SER A 226 -2.04 -10.38 -23.03
CA SER A 226 -0.74 -9.84 -23.45
C SER A 226 0.21 -10.95 -23.93
N ASP A 227 0.11 -12.15 -23.35
CA ASP A 227 0.69 -13.38 -23.87
C ASP A 227 -0.44 -14.34 -24.29
N LEU A 228 -0.63 -14.49 -25.60
CA LEU A 228 -1.66 -15.38 -26.17
C LEU A 228 -1.44 -16.85 -25.84
N GLN A 229 -0.22 -17.25 -25.48
CA GLN A 229 0.08 -18.64 -25.10
C GLN A 229 -0.18 -18.91 -23.62
N ALA A 230 -0.31 -17.86 -22.81
CA ALA A 230 -0.52 -17.95 -21.37
C ALA A 230 -1.48 -16.85 -20.89
N PRO A 231 -2.78 -16.90 -21.26
CA PRO A 231 -3.76 -15.94 -20.79
C PRO A 231 -3.91 -16.02 -19.27
N VAL A 232 -3.95 -14.87 -18.61
CA VAL A 232 -4.03 -14.79 -17.13
C VAL A 232 -5.32 -14.09 -16.73
N ILE A 233 -6.10 -14.72 -15.84
CA ILE A 233 -7.21 -14.04 -15.17
C ILE A 233 -6.64 -13.07 -14.15
N ARG A 234 -6.99 -11.79 -14.29
CA ARG A 234 -6.59 -10.73 -13.37
C ARG A 234 -7.80 -10.15 -12.66
N GLU A 235 -7.57 -9.74 -11.42
CA GLU A 235 -8.48 -8.91 -10.63
C GLU A 235 -7.65 -7.78 -10.07
N ASP A 236 -7.78 -6.60 -10.67
CA ASP A 236 -7.05 -5.40 -10.27
C ASP A 236 -8.00 -4.42 -9.58
N PHE A 237 -7.56 -3.91 -8.44
CA PHE A 237 -8.23 -2.86 -7.70
C PHE A 237 -8.04 -1.51 -8.42
N VAL A 238 -9.12 -0.74 -8.56
CA VAL A 238 -9.12 0.54 -9.31
C VAL A 238 -9.53 1.75 -8.46
N GLY A 239 -9.88 1.52 -7.20
CA GLY A 239 -10.07 2.60 -6.24
C GLY A 239 -11.11 2.31 -5.17
N LEU A 240 -11.04 3.11 -4.10
CA LEU A 240 -12.10 3.27 -3.11
C LEU A 240 -12.85 4.55 -3.45
N ILE A 241 -14.17 4.44 -3.55
CA ILE A 241 -15.01 5.57 -3.92
C ILE A 241 -15.85 5.94 -2.69
N PRO A 242 -15.70 7.15 -2.12
CA PRO A 242 -16.48 7.55 -0.96
C PRO A 242 -17.96 7.66 -1.32
N ILE A 243 -18.82 7.08 -0.46
CA ILE A 243 -20.27 7.07 -0.64
C ILE A 243 -20.90 7.92 0.47
N ASN A 244 -21.63 8.96 0.09
CA ASN A 244 -22.41 9.78 1.03
C ASN A 244 -23.88 9.34 1.11
N ASP A 245 -24.37 8.59 0.11
CA ASP A 245 -25.73 8.07 0.02
C ASP A 245 -25.70 6.63 -0.50
N GLN A 246 -26.24 5.69 0.27
CA GLN A 246 -26.30 4.26 -0.05
C GLN A 246 -27.51 3.90 -0.93
N SER A 247 -28.25 4.87 -1.46
CA SER A 247 -29.28 4.60 -2.45
C SER A 247 -28.69 3.87 -3.66
N SER A 248 -29.40 2.89 -4.18
CA SER A 248 -28.98 2.12 -5.35
C SER A 248 -28.75 3.00 -6.59
N GLU A 249 -29.42 4.15 -6.66
CA GLU A 249 -29.22 5.14 -7.71
C GLU A 249 -27.86 5.80 -7.61
N ASN A 250 -27.55 6.33 -6.42
CA ASN A 250 -26.26 6.97 -6.18
C ASN A 250 -25.12 5.97 -6.37
N LEU A 251 -25.24 4.76 -5.84
CA LEU A 251 -24.23 3.71 -6.01
C LEU A 251 -23.98 3.38 -7.49
N ALA A 252 -25.03 3.22 -8.29
CA ALA A 252 -24.88 2.97 -9.73
C ALA A 252 -24.21 4.15 -10.44
N ASN A 253 -24.63 5.39 -10.13
CA ASN A 253 -24.06 6.60 -10.72
C ASN A 253 -22.58 6.76 -10.37
N VAL A 254 -22.21 6.51 -9.11
CA VAL A 254 -20.83 6.58 -8.63
C VAL A 254 -19.94 5.54 -9.32
N ILE A 255 -20.43 4.31 -9.51
CA ILE A 255 -19.71 3.27 -10.26
C ILE A 255 -19.50 3.70 -11.71
N LEU A 256 -20.56 4.18 -12.38
CA LEU A 256 -20.49 4.59 -13.78
C LEU A 256 -19.58 5.80 -13.97
N GLN A 257 -19.72 6.83 -13.12
CA GLN A 257 -18.85 8.00 -13.11
C GLN A 257 -17.39 7.57 -12.93
N ARG A 258 -17.11 6.64 -12.02
CA ARG A 258 -15.73 6.17 -11.83
C ARG A 258 -15.21 5.41 -13.05
N CYS A 259 -16.06 4.63 -13.72
CA CYS A 259 -15.69 3.97 -14.97
C CYS A 259 -15.39 5.00 -16.07
N ASP A 260 -16.17 6.06 -16.17
CA ASP A 260 -15.97 7.16 -17.12
C ASP A 260 -14.68 7.94 -16.83
N GLU A 261 -14.40 8.27 -15.57
CA GLU A 261 -13.13 8.90 -15.13
C GLU A 261 -11.90 8.06 -15.49
N LEU A 262 -12.04 6.73 -15.44
CA LEU A 262 -11.02 5.77 -15.81
C LEU A 262 -10.99 5.47 -17.32
N ASN A 263 -11.84 6.12 -18.12
CA ASN A 263 -12.00 5.91 -19.56
C ASN A 263 -12.29 4.44 -19.93
N LEU A 264 -13.07 3.73 -19.10
CA LEU A 264 -13.44 2.35 -19.36
C LEU A 264 -14.62 2.27 -20.32
N ASP A 265 -14.46 1.49 -21.38
CA ASP A 265 -15.55 1.19 -22.31
C ASP A 265 -16.54 0.19 -21.69
N MET A 266 -17.58 0.72 -21.05
CA MET A 266 -18.62 -0.07 -20.41
C MET A 266 -19.42 -0.97 -21.39
N THR A 267 -19.32 -0.78 -22.70
CA THR A 267 -19.92 -1.70 -23.68
C THR A 267 -19.24 -3.08 -23.70
N LYS A 268 -17.99 -3.15 -23.22
CA LYS A 268 -17.22 -4.39 -23.00
C LYS A 268 -17.50 -5.05 -21.63
N CYS A 269 -18.31 -4.42 -20.78
CA CYS A 269 -18.68 -4.98 -19.49
C CYS A 269 -19.68 -6.14 -19.67
N VAL A 270 -19.25 -7.36 -19.29
CA VAL A 270 -20.04 -8.60 -19.43
C VAL A 270 -20.53 -9.16 -18.09
N GLY A 271 -20.08 -8.57 -16.98
CA GLY A 271 -20.43 -9.05 -15.65
C GLY A 271 -20.34 -7.97 -14.59
N GLN A 272 -21.11 -8.14 -13.53
CA GLN A 272 -21.07 -7.32 -12.33
C GLN A 272 -21.29 -8.22 -11.10
N GLY A 273 -20.35 -8.20 -10.17
CA GLY A 273 -20.35 -9.03 -8.97
C GLY A 273 -20.46 -8.18 -7.72
N TYR A 274 -21.60 -8.29 -7.02
CA TYR A 274 -21.88 -7.56 -5.78
C TYR A 274 -22.47 -8.51 -4.74
N ASP A 275 -22.64 -8.01 -3.52
CA ASP A 275 -23.36 -8.71 -2.47
C ASP A 275 -24.88 -8.83 -2.77
N GLY A 276 -25.60 -9.45 -1.84
CA GLY A 276 -27.03 -9.70 -1.94
C GLY A 276 -27.91 -8.58 -1.39
N ALA A 277 -27.34 -7.44 -0.99
CA ALA A 277 -28.10 -6.35 -0.40
C ALA A 277 -29.14 -5.83 -1.38
N ALA A 278 -30.30 -5.39 -0.89
CA ALA A 278 -31.40 -4.94 -1.75
C ALA A 278 -30.98 -3.80 -2.69
N ASN A 279 -30.13 -2.90 -2.21
CA ASN A 279 -29.60 -1.79 -3.00
C ASN A 279 -28.68 -2.26 -4.14
N MET A 280 -27.94 -3.36 -3.96
CA MET A 280 -27.03 -3.90 -4.97
C MET A 280 -27.76 -4.86 -5.92
N ALA A 281 -28.42 -5.87 -5.35
CA ALA A 281 -29.00 -7.03 -6.05
C ALA A 281 -30.44 -6.79 -6.55
N GLY A 282 -31.10 -5.74 -6.09
CA GLY A 282 -32.52 -5.47 -6.36
C GLY A 282 -32.89 -5.54 -7.84
N HIS A 283 -33.91 -6.34 -8.16
CA HIS A 283 -34.34 -6.60 -9.54
C HIS A 283 -35.17 -5.47 -10.17
N LEU A 284 -35.72 -4.56 -9.36
CA LEU A 284 -36.49 -3.40 -9.84
C LEU A 284 -35.63 -2.14 -9.89
N SER A 285 -34.88 -1.89 -8.81
CA SER A 285 -34.19 -0.61 -8.63
C SER A 285 -32.77 -0.75 -8.11
N GLY A 286 -32.24 -1.96 -7.94
CA GLY A 286 -30.88 -2.19 -7.45
C GLY A 286 -29.82 -1.76 -8.47
N VAL A 287 -28.59 -1.56 -8.00
CA VAL A 287 -27.42 -1.20 -8.83
C VAL A 287 -27.32 -2.10 -10.05
N GLN A 288 -27.48 -3.42 -9.85
CA GLN A 288 -27.39 -4.38 -10.93
C GLN A 288 -28.42 -4.16 -12.04
N THR A 289 -29.63 -3.74 -11.67
CA THR A 289 -30.69 -3.47 -12.64
C THR A 289 -30.39 -2.19 -13.40
N ARG A 290 -30.00 -1.12 -12.69
CA ARG A 290 -29.69 0.19 -13.29
C ARG A 290 -28.50 0.13 -14.26
N ILE A 291 -27.41 -0.56 -13.90
CA ILE A 291 -26.27 -0.74 -14.81
C ILE A 291 -26.68 -1.54 -16.04
N ARG A 292 -27.50 -2.60 -15.87
CA ARG A 292 -27.92 -3.47 -16.96
C ARG A 292 -28.93 -2.82 -17.92
N GLU A 293 -29.70 -1.83 -17.47
CA GLU A 293 -30.57 -1.02 -18.35
C GLU A 293 -29.74 -0.31 -19.44
N ASN A 294 -28.58 0.23 -19.05
CA ASN A 294 -27.65 0.88 -19.98
C ASN A 294 -26.72 -0.12 -20.68
N TYR A 295 -26.30 -1.17 -19.97
CA TYR A 295 -25.34 -2.18 -20.43
C TYR A 295 -25.90 -3.61 -20.27
N PRO A 296 -26.77 -4.08 -21.19
CA PRO A 296 -27.49 -5.34 -21.05
C PRO A 296 -26.60 -6.60 -20.94
N LYS A 297 -25.34 -6.51 -21.38
CA LYS A 297 -24.35 -7.59 -21.27
C LYS A 297 -23.79 -7.75 -19.86
N ALA A 298 -23.84 -6.73 -19.00
CA ALA A 298 -23.30 -6.74 -17.65
C ALA A 298 -24.16 -7.61 -16.70
N ARG A 299 -23.96 -8.93 -16.74
CA ARG A 299 -24.76 -9.89 -15.97
C ARG A 299 -24.40 -9.84 -14.48
N TYR A 300 -25.43 -9.74 -13.65
CA TYR A 300 -25.27 -9.80 -12.21
C TYR A 300 -24.93 -11.20 -11.72
N ILE A 301 -23.91 -11.28 -10.87
CA ILE A 301 -23.53 -12.48 -10.14
C ILE A 301 -23.52 -12.13 -8.64
N HIS A 302 -24.39 -12.78 -7.88
CA HIS A 302 -24.41 -12.64 -6.42
C HIS A 302 -23.17 -13.32 -5.84
N CYS A 303 -22.38 -12.55 -5.07
CA CYS A 303 -21.19 -13.02 -4.37
C CYS A 303 -21.42 -14.37 -3.66
N ALA A 304 -20.71 -15.41 -4.13
CA ALA A 304 -20.88 -16.77 -3.63
C ALA A 304 -20.48 -16.90 -2.15
N SER A 305 -19.41 -16.21 -1.74
CA SER A 305 -18.96 -16.15 -0.35
C SER A 305 -20.01 -15.52 0.56
N HIS A 306 -20.65 -14.43 0.10
CA HIS A 306 -21.74 -13.79 0.84
C HIS A 306 -22.96 -14.72 0.95
N ARG A 307 -23.33 -15.44 -0.12
CA ARG A 307 -24.44 -16.43 -0.09
C ARG A 307 -24.20 -17.56 0.90
N LEU A 308 -22.98 -18.11 0.93
CA LEU A 308 -22.60 -19.12 1.91
C LEU A 308 -22.71 -18.55 3.33
N ASN A 309 -22.23 -17.32 3.53
CA ASN A 309 -22.31 -16.65 4.82
C ASN A 309 -23.76 -16.43 5.30
N LEU A 310 -24.66 -15.94 4.43
CA LEU A 310 -26.08 -15.78 4.77
C LEU A 310 -26.73 -17.11 5.16
N THR A 311 -26.42 -18.18 4.41
CA THR A 311 -26.93 -19.52 4.71
C THR A 311 -26.45 -19.99 6.08
N LEU A 312 -25.17 -19.77 6.39
CA LEU A 312 -24.59 -20.18 7.65
C LEU A 312 -25.08 -19.33 8.83
N SER A 313 -25.19 -18.02 8.66
CA SER A 313 -25.78 -17.12 9.66
C SER A 313 -27.21 -17.53 10.03
N ASN A 314 -28.02 -17.92 9.04
CA ASN A 314 -29.37 -18.41 9.28
C ASN A 314 -29.39 -19.72 10.09
N VAL A 315 -28.53 -20.70 9.78
CA VAL A 315 -28.53 -21.95 10.57
C VAL A 315 -27.95 -21.75 11.97
N MET A 316 -27.08 -20.76 12.17
CA MET A 316 -26.56 -20.39 13.50
C MET A 316 -27.62 -19.73 14.39
N SER A 317 -28.77 -19.33 13.85
CA SER A 317 -29.86 -18.75 14.66
C SER A 317 -30.64 -19.78 15.47
N VAL A 318 -30.35 -21.09 15.29
CA VAL A 318 -30.91 -22.16 16.12
C VAL A 318 -30.59 -21.88 17.59
N PRO A 319 -31.57 -21.87 18.53
CA PRO A 319 -31.37 -21.36 19.88
C PRO A 319 -30.17 -21.96 20.63
N ALA A 320 -29.99 -23.28 20.57
CA ALA A 320 -28.86 -23.96 21.23
C ALA A 320 -27.51 -23.49 20.67
N ILE A 321 -27.40 -23.41 19.33
CA ILE A 321 -26.20 -22.93 18.63
C ILE A 321 -25.93 -21.46 18.94
N ARG A 322 -26.94 -20.60 18.80
CA ARG A 322 -26.85 -19.17 19.10
C ARG A 322 -26.40 -18.93 20.55
N ASN A 323 -26.99 -19.64 21.50
CA ASN A 323 -26.62 -19.53 22.92
C ASN A 323 -25.18 -20.00 23.16
N CYS A 324 -24.78 -21.11 22.53
CA CYS A 324 -23.41 -21.62 22.57
C CYS A 324 -22.40 -20.58 22.05
N LEU A 325 -22.63 -20.02 20.87
CA LEU A 325 -21.78 -18.96 20.30
C LEU A 325 -21.74 -17.69 21.17
N GLY A 326 -22.86 -17.37 21.84
CA GLY A 326 -22.92 -16.29 22.82
C GLY A 326 -22.01 -16.51 24.03
N VAL A 327 -21.91 -17.76 24.53
CA VAL A 327 -20.96 -18.13 25.59
C VAL A 327 -19.52 -18.03 25.08
N VAL A 328 -19.23 -18.59 23.90
CA VAL A 328 -17.90 -18.47 23.26
C VAL A 328 -17.49 -17.00 23.15
N SER A 329 -18.35 -16.13 22.66
CA SER A 329 -18.06 -14.70 22.52
C SER A 329 -17.74 -14.04 23.85
N GLN A 330 -18.45 -14.38 24.93
CA GLN A 330 -18.19 -13.82 26.25
C GLN A 330 -16.87 -14.31 26.84
N VAL A 331 -16.53 -15.58 26.66
CA VAL A 331 -15.23 -16.14 27.06
C VAL A 331 -14.08 -15.44 26.32
N VAL A 332 -14.21 -15.28 25.00
CA VAL A 332 -13.21 -14.56 24.19
C VAL A 332 -13.06 -13.12 24.67
N ASN A 333 -14.17 -12.43 24.94
CA ASN A 333 -14.15 -11.05 25.43
C ASN A 333 -13.50 -10.94 26.81
N LEU A 334 -13.75 -11.89 27.71
CA LEU A 334 -13.14 -11.93 29.04
C LEU A 334 -11.61 -11.96 28.94
N PHE A 335 -11.07 -12.92 28.20
CA PHE A 335 -9.62 -13.09 28.06
C PHE A 335 -8.96 -11.99 27.23
N ARG A 336 -9.66 -11.35 26.29
CA ARG A 336 -9.08 -10.28 25.47
C ARG A 336 -9.12 -8.91 26.13
N ASN A 337 -10.14 -8.62 26.93
CA ASN A 337 -10.37 -7.28 27.46
C ASN A 337 -9.85 -7.11 28.89
N HIS A 338 -9.54 -8.20 29.59
CA HIS A 338 -9.00 -8.15 30.96
C HIS A 338 -7.58 -8.72 31.01
N SER A 339 -6.61 -7.85 31.31
CA SER A 339 -5.18 -8.20 31.38
C SER A 339 -4.90 -9.36 32.34
N ASN A 340 -5.54 -9.35 33.51
CA ASN A 340 -5.37 -10.40 34.53
C ASN A 340 -5.91 -11.75 34.07
N ALA A 341 -7.08 -11.78 33.41
CA ALA A 341 -7.64 -13.01 32.85
C ALA A 341 -6.77 -13.55 31.72
N ASN A 342 -6.31 -12.67 30.83
CA ASN A 342 -5.39 -13.06 29.75
C ASN A 342 -4.11 -13.68 30.31
N LYS A 343 -3.54 -13.07 31.36
CA LYS A 343 -2.31 -13.55 31.98
C LYS A 343 -2.46 -14.98 32.49
N ILE A 344 -3.51 -15.25 33.27
CA ILE A 344 -3.82 -16.61 33.74
C ILE A 344 -3.93 -17.57 32.55
N PHE A 345 -4.72 -17.21 31.54
CA PHE A 345 -4.90 -18.05 30.35
C PHE A 345 -3.57 -18.36 29.61
N GLN A 346 -2.69 -17.38 29.45
CA GLN A 346 -1.36 -17.60 28.87
C GLN A 346 -0.48 -18.52 29.73
N GLU A 347 -0.53 -18.35 31.05
CA GLU A 347 0.22 -19.17 32.01
C GLU A 347 -0.28 -20.62 31.97
N THR A 348 -1.61 -20.83 31.96
CA THR A 348 -2.23 -22.16 31.83
C THR A 348 -1.78 -22.88 30.56
N ILE A 349 -1.79 -22.19 29.41
CA ILE A 349 -1.29 -22.77 28.14
C ILE A 349 0.19 -23.09 28.24
N GLN A 350 1.00 -22.20 28.81
CA GLN A 350 2.45 -22.41 28.88
C GLN A 350 2.84 -23.58 29.79
N GLU A 351 2.04 -23.84 30.82
CA GLU A 351 2.22 -24.97 31.75
C GLU A 351 1.76 -26.30 31.13
N HIS A 352 0.58 -26.34 30.53
CA HIS A 352 -0.06 -27.59 30.11
C HIS A 352 0.16 -27.91 28.62
N ALA A 353 0.53 -26.93 27.80
CA ALA A 353 0.77 -27.06 26.37
C ALA A 353 1.85 -26.10 25.85
N PRO A 354 3.11 -26.23 26.33
CA PRO A 354 4.21 -25.32 25.96
C PRO A 354 4.47 -25.26 24.45
N ASP A 355 4.25 -26.37 23.75
CA ASP A 355 4.45 -26.54 22.30
C ASP A 355 3.24 -26.10 21.45
N SER A 356 2.15 -25.63 22.06
CA SER A 356 0.98 -25.19 21.32
C SER A 356 1.32 -24.01 20.40
N LYS A 357 0.99 -24.17 19.12
CA LYS A 357 1.14 -23.12 18.10
C LYS A 357 0.13 -21.99 18.27
N LYS A 358 -1.00 -22.25 18.93
CA LYS A 358 -2.07 -21.27 19.18
C LYS A 358 -2.01 -20.85 20.64
N LYS A 359 -1.73 -19.56 20.87
CA LYS A 359 -1.66 -19.00 22.23
C LYS A 359 -2.73 -17.95 22.51
N ARG A 360 -3.59 -17.63 21.54
CA ARG A 360 -4.57 -16.54 21.67
C ARG A 360 -5.89 -16.91 21.04
N LEU A 361 -6.96 -16.50 21.70
CA LEU A 361 -8.32 -16.60 21.18
C LEU A 361 -8.59 -15.51 20.13
N LEU A 362 -9.22 -15.90 19.03
CA LEU A 362 -9.63 -14.99 17.97
C LEU A 362 -11.03 -14.46 18.29
N ARG A 363 -11.28 -13.18 17.96
CA ARG A 363 -12.61 -12.59 18.10
C ARG A 363 -13.54 -13.27 17.10
N LEU A 364 -14.76 -13.57 17.54
CA LEU A 364 -15.83 -13.92 16.62
C LEU A 364 -16.15 -12.65 15.83
N CYS A 365 -15.78 -12.64 14.55
CA CYS A 365 -16.14 -11.57 13.65
C CYS A 365 -17.54 -11.84 13.10
N ASP A 366 -18.44 -10.88 13.25
CA ASP A 366 -19.82 -11.06 12.79
C ASP A 366 -19.97 -10.94 11.27
N THR A 367 -19.08 -10.17 10.65
CA THR A 367 -19.11 -9.84 9.23
C THR A 367 -18.13 -10.66 8.40
N ARG A 368 -17.01 -11.14 8.98
CA ARG A 368 -15.98 -11.92 8.27
C ARG A 368 -15.95 -13.37 8.72
N PHE A 369 -16.56 -14.22 7.91
CA PHE A 369 -16.88 -15.59 8.31
C PHE A 369 -15.69 -16.56 8.33
N ILE A 370 -14.63 -16.35 7.54
CA ILE A 370 -13.38 -17.12 7.68
C ILE A 370 -12.83 -16.94 9.10
N GLU A 371 -12.80 -15.70 9.60
CA GLU A 371 -12.35 -15.41 10.97
C GLU A 371 -13.25 -16.08 12.01
N ARG A 372 -14.54 -16.27 11.72
CA ARG A 372 -15.48 -17.00 12.59
C ARG A 372 -15.18 -18.51 12.64
N HIS A 373 -14.86 -19.15 11.51
CA HIS A 373 -14.41 -20.55 11.51
C HIS A 373 -13.13 -20.71 12.32
N ASP A 374 -12.12 -19.87 12.03
CA ASP A 374 -10.84 -19.91 12.74
C ASP A 374 -11.02 -19.68 14.24
N SER A 375 -11.92 -18.77 14.62
CA SER A 375 -12.23 -18.49 16.03
C SER A 375 -12.78 -19.73 16.75
N ILE A 376 -13.72 -20.46 16.14
CA ILE A 376 -14.32 -21.65 16.76
C ILE A 376 -13.34 -22.83 16.79
N ILE A 377 -12.58 -23.03 15.72
CA ILE A 377 -11.54 -24.08 15.67
C ILE A 377 -10.48 -23.82 16.74
N VAL A 378 -9.96 -22.59 16.82
CA VAL A 378 -8.97 -22.21 17.86
C VAL A 378 -9.57 -22.29 19.26
N PHE A 379 -10.85 -21.94 19.43
CA PHE A 379 -11.53 -22.08 20.72
C PHE A 379 -11.58 -23.54 21.17
N LEU A 380 -11.90 -24.47 20.26
CA LEU A 380 -11.95 -25.90 20.56
C LEU A 380 -10.57 -26.50 20.83
N GLU A 381 -9.55 -26.13 20.05
CA GLU A 381 -8.15 -26.53 20.30
C GLU A 381 -7.65 -26.08 21.68
N LEU A 382 -8.18 -24.97 22.20
CA LEU A 382 -7.78 -24.40 23.49
C LEU A 382 -8.83 -24.62 24.59
N PHE A 383 -9.86 -25.44 24.34
CA PHE A 383 -11.04 -25.51 25.20
C PHE A 383 -10.70 -26.01 26.61
N GLU A 384 -9.81 -26.99 26.73
CA GLU A 384 -9.30 -27.49 28.00
C GLU A 384 -8.67 -26.38 28.84
N TYR A 385 -7.74 -25.62 28.24
CA TYR A 385 -7.04 -24.54 28.94
C TYR A 385 -7.95 -23.35 29.24
N ILE A 386 -8.96 -23.11 28.40
CA ILE A 386 -10.03 -22.13 28.66
C ILE A 386 -10.77 -22.50 29.94
N VAL A 387 -11.19 -23.77 30.07
CA VAL A 387 -11.93 -24.27 31.23
C VAL A 387 -11.11 -24.10 32.52
N MET A 388 -9.86 -24.56 32.50
CA MET A 388 -8.95 -24.44 33.65
C MET A 388 -8.74 -22.98 34.08
N ALA A 389 -8.52 -22.07 33.12
CA ALA A 389 -8.34 -20.67 33.41
C ALA A 389 -9.63 -20.01 33.96
N LEU A 390 -10.80 -20.39 33.45
CA LEU A 390 -12.09 -19.90 33.97
C LEU A 390 -12.33 -20.36 35.41
N GLU A 391 -11.99 -21.62 35.72
CA GLU A 391 -12.09 -22.17 37.07
C GLU A 391 -11.17 -21.43 38.05
N GLU A 392 -9.91 -21.21 37.67
CA GLU A 392 -8.96 -20.47 38.51
C GLU A 392 -9.44 -19.03 38.75
N ILE A 393 -9.88 -18.32 37.71
CA ILE A 393 -10.39 -16.95 37.83
C ILE A 393 -11.64 -16.90 38.71
N ALA A 394 -12.51 -17.92 38.63
CA ALA A 394 -13.72 -17.99 39.46
C ALA A 394 -13.42 -18.06 40.96
N GLN A 395 -12.26 -18.58 41.35
CA GLN A 395 -11.81 -18.66 42.75
C GLN A 395 -11.12 -17.37 43.25
N ARG A 396 -10.83 -16.42 42.36
CA ARG A 396 -10.21 -15.13 42.73
C ARG A 396 -11.24 -14.14 43.28
N THR A 397 -10.74 -13.04 43.84
CA THR A 397 -11.54 -11.91 44.35
C THR A 397 -11.47 -10.70 43.41
N TRP A 398 -11.60 -10.94 42.11
CA TRP A 398 -11.66 -9.89 41.08
C TRP A 398 -13.10 -9.56 40.67
N THR A 399 -13.31 -8.39 40.08
CA THR A 399 -14.61 -7.97 39.54
C THR A 399 -15.17 -8.92 38.47
N ILE A 400 -14.28 -9.65 37.80
CA ILE A 400 -14.62 -10.61 36.73
C ILE A 400 -14.89 -12.04 37.24
N SER A 401 -14.65 -12.34 38.51
CA SER A 401 -14.68 -13.73 39.03
C SER A 401 -16.07 -14.35 38.96
N SER A 402 -17.11 -13.57 39.25
CA SER A 402 -18.51 -14.01 39.09
C SER A 402 -18.88 -14.29 37.63
N THR A 403 -18.33 -13.51 36.70
CA THR A 403 -18.51 -13.72 35.25
C THR A 403 -17.79 -14.99 34.83
N ALA A 404 -16.55 -15.20 35.25
CA ALA A 404 -15.78 -16.41 34.98
C ALA A 404 -16.48 -17.66 35.52
N SER A 405 -17.00 -17.62 36.76
CA SER A 405 -17.79 -18.70 37.35
C SER A 405 -19.05 -19.04 36.54
N THR A 406 -19.75 -18.01 36.06
CA THR A 406 -20.94 -18.18 35.21
C THR A 406 -20.57 -18.81 33.87
N LEU A 407 -19.49 -18.37 33.23
CA LEU A 407 -19.02 -18.89 31.95
C LEU A 407 -18.45 -20.32 32.07
N HIS A 408 -17.75 -20.62 33.16
CA HIS A 408 -17.31 -21.97 33.50
C HIS A 408 -18.52 -22.92 33.60
N SER A 409 -19.51 -22.54 34.41
CA SER A 409 -20.76 -23.32 34.57
C SER A 409 -21.55 -23.44 33.27
N ALA A 410 -21.53 -22.42 32.40
CA ALA A 410 -22.19 -22.47 31.11
C ALA A 410 -21.50 -23.44 30.13
N SER A 411 -20.16 -23.50 30.17
CA SER A 411 -19.34 -24.37 29.32
C SER A 411 -19.48 -25.85 29.66
N GLN A 412 -19.90 -26.17 30.89
CA GLN A 412 -20.19 -27.52 31.38
C GLN A 412 -21.52 -28.09 30.89
N LYS A 413 -22.46 -27.24 30.47
CA LYS A 413 -23.82 -27.69 30.14
C LYS A 413 -23.80 -28.61 28.92
N SER A 414 -24.56 -29.70 28.98
CA SER A 414 -24.71 -30.64 27.86
C SER A 414 -25.12 -29.94 26.56
N GLU A 415 -26.03 -28.96 26.64
CA GLU A 415 -26.45 -28.16 25.49
C GLU A 415 -25.26 -27.42 24.85
N PHE A 416 -24.35 -26.85 25.65
CA PHE A 416 -23.16 -26.16 25.13
C PHE A 416 -22.20 -27.15 24.48
N LEU A 417 -21.87 -28.25 25.17
CA LEU A 417 -20.91 -29.25 24.69
C LEU A 417 -21.36 -29.91 23.39
N VAL A 418 -22.64 -30.27 23.28
CA VAL A 418 -23.17 -30.81 22.02
C VAL A 418 -23.18 -29.74 20.93
N SER A 419 -23.62 -28.51 21.26
CA SER A 419 -23.70 -27.41 20.29
C SER A 419 -22.34 -27.03 19.70
N ILE A 420 -21.28 -26.98 20.52
CA ILE A 420 -19.95 -26.60 20.05
C ILE A 420 -19.34 -27.66 19.13
N VAL A 421 -19.57 -28.94 19.39
CA VAL A 421 -19.14 -30.06 18.51
C VAL A 421 -19.94 -30.05 17.20
N VAL A 422 -21.24 -29.72 17.25
CA VAL A 422 -22.05 -29.52 16.03
C VAL A 422 -21.48 -28.37 15.19
N CYS A 423 -21.15 -27.24 15.82
CA CYS A 423 -20.50 -26.11 15.16
C CYS A 423 -19.18 -26.51 14.50
N GLU A 424 -18.33 -27.23 15.23
CA GLU A 424 -17.06 -27.75 14.71
C GLU A 424 -17.25 -28.55 13.42
N LYS A 425 -18.17 -29.54 13.46
CA LYS A 425 -18.42 -30.42 12.33
C LYS A 425 -18.91 -29.63 11.12
N LEU A 426 -19.85 -28.70 11.33
CA LEU A 426 -20.35 -27.84 10.25
C LEU A 426 -19.23 -26.98 9.67
N PHE A 427 -18.45 -26.30 10.52
CA PHE A 427 -17.37 -25.42 10.09
C PHE A 427 -16.23 -26.17 9.41
N SER A 428 -15.93 -27.40 9.82
CA SER A 428 -14.92 -28.24 9.16
C SER A 428 -15.29 -28.56 7.70
N LEU A 429 -16.58 -28.67 7.39
CA LEU A 429 -17.07 -28.90 6.02
C LEU A 429 -17.15 -27.60 5.21
N THR A 430 -17.50 -26.49 5.84
CA THR A 430 -17.74 -25.22 5.14
C THR A 430 -16.51 -24.35 5.00
N LEU A 431 -15.49 -24.49 5.86
CA LEU A 431 -14.27 -23.70 5.80
C LEU A 431 -13.54 -23.90 4.46
N PRO A 432 -13.28 -25.14 4.00
CA PRO A 432 -12.61 -25.35 2.72
C PRO A 432 -13.37 -24.75 1.53
N LEU A 433 -14.71 -24.83 1.54
CA LEU A 433 -15.56 -24.20 0.53
C LEU A 433 -15.49 -22.68 0.62
N SER A 434 -15.56 -22.11 1.82
CA SER A 434 -15.45 -20.66 2.05
C SER A 434 -14.14 -20.08 1.52
N ILE A 435 -13.02 -20.77 1.72
CA ILE A 435 -11.70 -20.39 1.17
C ILE A 435 -11.72 -20.49 -0.36
N PHE A 436 -12.26 -21.59 -0.89
CA PHE A 436 -12.31 -21.83 -2.33
C PHE A 436 -13.14 -20.78 -3.09
N LEU A 437 -14.28 -20.36 -2.53
CA LEU A 437 -15.17 -19.35 -3.13
C LEU A 437 -14.52 -17.95 -3.21
N GLN A 438 -13.45 -17.70 -2.46
CA GLN A 438 -12.71 -16.42 -2.46
C GLN A 438 -11.48 -16.44 -3.37
N ASN A 439 -11.16 -17.58 -3.99
CA ASN A 439 -10.01 -17.69 -4.87
C ASN A 439 -10.30 -17.02 -6.23
N LYS A 440 -9.38 -16.15 -6.66
CA LYS A 440 -9.45 -15.40 -7.93
C LYS A 440 -9.54 -16.30 -9.17
N SER A 441 -8.91 -17.47 -9.10
CA SER A 441 -8.81 -18.43 -10.20
C SER A 441 -10.02 -19.37 -10.31
N SER A 442 -10.99 -19.29 -9.39
CA SER A 442 -12.14 -20.18 -9.39
C SER A 442 -13.05 -19.92 -10.59
N ASP A 443 -13.39 -21.00 -11.30
CA ASP A 443 -14.41 -21.02 -12.35
C ASP A 443 -15.76 -21.56 -11.82
N LEU A 444 -16.84 -21.25 -12.54
CA LEU A 444 -18.20 -21.61 -12.12
C LEU A 444 -18.42 -23.13 -12.02
N VAL A 445 -17.80 -23.92 -12.90
CA VAL A 445 -17.97 -25.38 -12.92
C VAL A 445 -17.37 -25.98 -11.65
N SER A 446 -16.14 -25.56 -11.32
CA SER A 446 -15.47 -25.98 -10.10
C SER A 446 -16.22 -25.54 -8.84
N VAL A 447 -16.78 -24.32 -8.81
CA VAL A 447 -17.63 -23.81 -7.73
C VAL A 447 -18.87 -24.68 -7.53
N VAL A 448 -19.60 -24.99 -8.61
CA VAL A 448 -20.80 -25.84 -8.53
C VAL A 448 -20.45 -27.25 -8.07
N LYS A 449 -19.38 -27.84 -8.60
CA LYS A 449 -18.91 -29.17 -8.23
C LYS A 449 -18.62 -29.24 -6.73
N TYR A 450 -17.78 -28.34 -6.22
CA TYR A 450 -17.39 -28.38 -4.81
C TYR A 450 -18.56 -28.07 -3.87
N THR A 451 -19.43 -27.14 -4.26
CA THR A 451 -20.66 -26.87 -3.50
C THR A 451 -21.55 -28.12 -3.41
N ASN A 452 -21.68 -28.88 -4.50
CA ASN A 452 -22.45 -30.13 -4.52
C ASN A 452 -21.79 -31.23 -3.69
N GLU A 453 -20.46 -31.30 -3.64
CA GLU A 453 -19.73 -32.25 -2.77
C GLU A 453 -20.02 -31.95 -1.30
N VAL A 454 -19.90 -30.69 -0.86
CA VAL A 454 -20.25 -30.29 0.52
C VAL A 454 -21.72 -30.56 0.82
N LEU A 455 -22.62 -30.24 -0.11
CA LEU A 455 -24.05 -30.51 0.03
C LEU A 455 -24.36 -32.00 0.16
N SER A 456 -23.64 -32.84 -0.59
CA SER A 456 -23.78 -34.31 -0.52
C SER A 456 -23.33 -34.84 0.85
N SER A 457 -22.20 -34.35 1.37
CA SER A 457 -21.74 -34.68 2.73
C SER A 457 -22.77 -34.28 3.80
N LEU A 458 -23.36 -33.09 3.69
CA LEU A 458 -24.41 -32.63 4.62
C LEU A 458 -25.70 -33.46 4.50
N ARG A 459 -26.07 -33.88 3.28
CA ARG A 459 -27.23 -34.77 3.06
C ARG A 459 -26.99 -36.15 3.64
N GLN A 460 -25.80 -36.71 3.44
CA GLN A 460 -25.42 -38.00 4.01
C GLN A 460 -25.50 -37.95 5.55
N MET A 461 -24.94 -36.91 6.19
CA MET A 461 -25.07 -36.72 7.63
C MET A 461 -26.53 -36.68 8.12
N ARG A 462 -27.43 -36.14 7.29
CA ARG A 462 -28.87 -36.09 7.60
C ARG A 462 -29.54 -37.45 7.42
N GLU A 463 -29.15 -38.23 6.42
CA GLU A 463 -29.65 -39.59 6.18
C GLU A 463 -29.18 -40.54 7.29
N THR A 464 -27.94 -40.39 7.76
CA THR A 464 -27.34 -41.16 8.87
C THR A 464 -27.37 -40.37 10.18
N ALA A 465 -28.44 -39.62 10.44
CA ALA A 465 -28.49 -38.66 11.55
C ALA A 465 -28.25 -39.30 12.93
N ASN A 466 -28.73 -40.53 13.16
CA ASN A 466 -28.51 -41.22 14.43
C ASN A 466 -27.04 -41.58 14.65
N ASP A 467 -26.36 -42.07 13.62
CA ASP A 467 -24.94 -42.43 13.69
C ASP A 467 -24.09 -41.16 13.86
N THR A 468 -24.39 -40.13 13.07
CA THR A 468 -23.72 -38.82 13.16
C THR A 468 -23.93 -38.18 14.54
N PHE A 469 -25.14 -38.23 15.09
CA PHE A 469 -25.41 -37.75 16.43
C PHE A 469 -24.66 -38.57 17.49
N THR A 470 -24.57 -39.90 17.32
CA THR A 470 -23.84 -40.77 18.24
C THR A 470 -22.35 -40.40 18.29
N GLU A 471 -21.73 -40.14 17.13
CA GLU A 471 -20.34 -39.65 17.07
C GLU A 471 -20.19 -38.30 17.78
N ILE A 472 -21.07 -37.34 17.50
CA ILE A 472 -21.06 -36.00 18.12
C ILE A 472 -21.22 -36.13 19.64
N PHE A 473 -22.15 -36.96 20.10
CA PHE A 473 -22.43 -37.17 21.51
C PHE A 473 -21.24 -37.85 22.20
N GLN A 474 -20.56 -38.79 21.56
CA GLN A 474 -19.36 -39.41 22.10
C GLN A 474 -18.22 -38.39 22.28
N VAL A 475 -18.01 -37.49 21.32
CA VAL A 475 -17.02 -36.41 21.45
C VAL A 475 -17.40 -35.46 22.59
N ALA A 476 -18.65 -35.00 22.64
CA ALA A 476 -19.14 -34.15 23.72
C ALA A 476 -19.03 -34.84 25.11
N SER A 477 -19.29 -36.14 25.16
CA SER A 477 -19.17 -36.95 26.39
C SER A 477 -17.72 -37.07 26.85
N LYS A 478 -16.77 -37.20 25.91
CA LYS A 478 -15.33 -37.16 26.23
C LYS A 478 -14.91 -35.81 26.81
N PHE A 479 -15.41 -34.70 26.26
CA PHE A 479 -15.18 -33.38 26.86
C PHE A 479 -15.76 -33.29 28.27
N SER A 480 -16.98 -33.77 28.48
CA SER A 480 -17.63 -33.77 29.80
C SER A 480 -16.84 -34.57 30.84
N ALA A 481 -16.40 -35.78 30.47
CA ALA A 481 -15.65 -36.66 31.37
C ALA A 481 -14.25 -36.12 31.64
N ASN A 482 -13.52 -35.71 30.60
CA ASN A 482 -12.11 -35.33 30.75
C ASN A 482 -11.95 -33.96 31.41
N LEU A 483 -12.83 -32.99 31.11
CA LEU A 483 -12.67 -31.61 31.57
C LEU A 483 -13.41 -31.32 32.87
N PHE A 484 -14.48 -32.06 33.17
CA PHE A 484 -15.38 -31.73 34.27
C PHE A 484 -15.68 -32.91 35.19
N ASP A 485 -15.13 -34.11 34.92
CA ASP A 485 -15.42 -35.34 35.69
C ASP A 485 -16.92 -35.59 35.86
N THR A 486 -17.71 -35.30 34.81
CA THR A 486 -19.17 -35.42 34.84
C THR A 486 -19.69 -36.18 33.62
N GLU A 487 -20.77 -36.93 33.81
CA GLU A 487 -21.50 -37.55 32.71
C GLU A 487 -22.43 -36.55 32.01
N LEU A 488 -22.41 -36.59 30.68
CA LEU A 488 -23.24 -35.74 29.84
C LEU A 488 -24.72 -36.17 29.98
N GLN A 489 -25.54 -35.34 30.63
CA GLN A 489 -26.94 -35.67 30.87
C GLN A 489 -27.85 -35.18 29.74
N ALA A 490 -28.83 -36.00 29.35
CA ALA A 490 -29.90 -35.59 28.46
C ALA A 490 -30.83 -34.57 29.14
N PRO A 491 -31.30 -33.52 28.42
CA PRO A 491 -32.28 -32.60 28.98
C PRO A 491 -33.53 -33.35 29.42
N ARG A 492 -34.07 -33.00 30.60
CA ARG A 492 -35.38 -33.53 31.02
C ARG A 492 -36.45 -33.03 30.05
N VAL A 493 -37.00 -33.92 29.23
CA VAL A 493 -38.13 -33.60 28.35
C VAL A 493 -39.33 -33.31 29.26
N LYS A 494 -39.87 -32.08 29.20
CA LYS A 494 -41.16 -31.79 29.83
C LYS A 494 -42.23 -32.49 28.99
N SER A 495 -42.82 -33.53 29.58
CA SER A 495 -44.01 -34.23 29.06
C SER A 495 -45.20 -33.30 28.93
#